data_AF-A0A3R7YZ17-F1
#
_entry.id   AF-A0A3R7YZ17-F1
#
_cell.length_a   1.000
_cell.length_b   1.000
_cell.length_c   1.000
_cell.angle_alpha   90.00
_cell.angle_beta   90.00
_cell.angle_gamma   90.00
#
_symmetry.space_group_name_H-M   'P 1'
#
loop_
_entity.id
_entity.type
_entity.pdbx_description
1 polymer ?
#
loop_
_entity_poly.entity_id
_entity_poly.type
_entity_poly.pdbx_seq_one_letter_code
_entity_poly.pdbx_strand_id
1 'polypeptide(L)'
;MPHIKSYARFNPSEEGAGELDWAIVTSSNLSKAAWGTFQKNKTQFMIRSYELGVMFLPPVLGREKDGTLPRLVTIGSRAADHFSVAVPGNPIVESLPLPYNFPLTTYDPKKDEPWVWDLVRESPDIFGNVYIPH
;
A
#
# COMPACT_ATOMS: atom_id res chain seq x y z
N MET A 1 3.05 -7.88 -13.32
CA MET A 1 3.81 -7.25 -12.22
C MET A 1 3.19 -5.91 -11.88
N PRO A 2 3.09 -5.54 -10.59
CA PRO A 2 2.45 -4.29 -10.18
C PRO A 2 3.26 -3.08 -10.63
N HIS A 3 2.61 -2.16 -11.37
CA HIS A 3 3.16 -0.82 -11.69
C HIS A 3 2.50 0.29 -10.86
N ILE A 4 1.47 -0.05 -10.08
CA ILE A 4 0.84 0.82 -9.07
C ILE A 4 1.78 1.02 -7.87
N LYS A 5 1.72 2.19 -7.23
CA LYS A 5 2.45 2.48 -5.99
C LYS A 5 1.43 2.91 -4.95
N SER A 6 1.44 2.21 -3.83
CA SER A 6 0.57 2.52 -2.70
C SER A 6 1.36 2.46 -1.40
N TYR A 7 0.99 3.34 -0.48
CA TYR A 7 1.55 3.44 0.85
C TYR A 7 0.38 3.47 1.81
N ALA A 8 0.43 2.67 2.87
CA ALA A 8 -0.68 2.58 3.80
C ALA A 8 -0.18 2.21 5.20
N ARG A 9 -0.93 2.63 6.22
CA ARG A 9 -0.69 2.22 7.60
C ARG A 9 -1.77 1.23 8.01
N PHE A 10 -1.35 -0.02 8.17
CA PHE A 10 -2.21 -1.13 8.58
C PHE A 10 -2.27 -1.26 10.10
N ASN A 11 -3.42 -1.68 10.61
CA ASN A 11 -3.51 -2.24 11.95
C ASN A 11 -2.74 -3.58 11.99
N PRO A 12 -1.73 -3.73 12.85
CA PRO A 12 -0.91 -4.94 12.89
C PRO A 12 -1.57 -6.11 13.63
N SER A 13 -2.72 -5.92 14.29
CA SER A 13 -3.39 -7.01 15.00
C SER A 13 -3.97 -8.05 14.02
N GLU A 14 -3.91 -9.33 14.38
CA GLU A 14 -4.47 -10.40 13.55
C GLU A 14 -6.00 -10.29 13.41
N GLU A 15 -6.66 -9.79 14.46
CA GLU A 15 -8.11 -9.52 14.48
C GLU A 15 -8.48 -8.33 13.59
N GLY A 16 -7.59 -7.34 13.47
CA GLY A 16 -7.76 -6.13 12.64
C GLY A 16 -7.09 -6.23 11.27
N ALA A 17 -6.71 -7.43 10.81
CA ALA A 17 -5.95 -7.60 9.58
C ALA A 17 -6.67 -6.98 8.38
N GLY A 18 -6.08 -5.92 7.83
CA GLY A 18 -6.59 -5.16 6.70
C GLY A 18 -7.33 -3.86 7.04
N GLU A 19 -7.48 -3.52 8.33
CA GLU A 19 -7.87 -2.18 8.78
C GLU A 19 -6.74 -1.17 8.54
N LEU A 20 -7.12 0.05 8.19
CA LEU A 20 -6.23 1.12 7.74
C LEU A 20 -6.46 2.41 8.54
N ASP A 21 -5.38 3.04 9.00
CA ASP A 21 -5.47 4.43 9.49
C ASP A 21 -5.49 5.44 8.34
N TRP A 22 -4.77 5.11 7.26
CA TRP A 22 -4.71 5.89 6.02
C TRP A 22 -4.13 5.05 4.89
N ALA A 23 -4.42 5.46 3.66
CA ALA A 23 -3.79 4.93 2.45
C ALA A 23 -3.51 6.05 1.44
N ILE A 24 -2.48 5.86 0.62
CA ILE A 24 -2.08 6.76 -0.46
C ILE A 24 -1.91 5.90 -1.71
N VAL A 25 -2.49 6.34 -2.82
CA VAL A 25 -2.18 5.83 -4.17
C VAL A 25 -1.52 6.95 -4.95
N THR A 26 -0.33 6.70 -5.50
CA THR A 26 0.55 7.75 -6.05
C THR A 26 1.38 7.25 -7.23
N SER A 27 1.97 8.18 -7.98
CA SER A 27 3.02 7.89 -8.96
C SER A 27 4.39 7.63 -8.30
N SER A 28 4.60 8.08 -7.06
CA SER A 28 5.88 8.01 -6.34
C SER A 28 6.35 6.58 -6.06
N ASN A 29 7.43 6.16 -6.72
CA ASN A 29 8.23 5.00 -6.28
C ASN A 29 8.95 5.29 -4.94
N LEU A 30 9.46 4.24 -4.28
CA LEU A 30 10.28 4.39 -3.07
C LEU A 30 11.67 4.94 -3.42
N SER A 31 11.77 6.26 -3.63
CA SER A 31 13.01 6.93 -3.98
C SER A 31 13.12 8.32 -3.36
N LYS A 32 14.35 8.78 -3.13
CA LYS A 32 14.62 10.16 -2.68
C LYS A 32 14.23 11.21 -3.73
N ALA A 33 14.24 10.84 -5.01
CA ALA A 33 13.84 11.75 -6.09
C ALA A 33 12.35 12.09 -6.00
N ALA A 34 11.51 11.08 -5.73
CA ALA A 34 10.06 11.21 -5.61
C ALA A 34 9.63 11.80 -4.25
N TRP A 35 10.21 11.30 -3.14
CA TRP A 35 9.78 11.68 -1.79
C TRP A 35 10.54 12.85 -1.18
N GLY A 36 11.66 13.23 -1.80
CA GLY A 36 12.54 14.27 -1.31
C GLY A 36 13.50 13.82 -0.21
N THR A 37 14.46 14.69 0.09
CA THR A 37 15.44 14.48 1.15
C THR A 37 15.91 15.81 1.74
N PHE A 38 16.18 15.83 3.04
CA PHE A 38 16.74 17.00 3.71
C PHE A 38 18.22 17.19 3.34
N GLN A 39 18.60 18.43 3.03
CA GLN A 39 19.94 18.86 2.66
C GLN A 39 20.33 20.12 3.45
N LYS A 40 21.58 20.59 3.29
CA LYS A 40 22.10 21.82 3.91
C LYS A 40 21.78 21.90 5.41
N ASN A 41 22.23 20.93 6.20
CA ASN A 41 21.93 20.85 7.64
C ASN A 41 20.43 20.89 7.96
N LYS A 42 19.61 20.22 7.15
CA LYS A 42 18.14 20.10 7.28
C LYS A 42 17.36 21.40 7.07
N THR A 43 17.97 22.43 6.48
CA THR A 43 17.25 23.68 6.16
C THR A 43 16.61 23.67 4.77
N GLN A 44 16.97 22.71 3.92
CA GLN A 44 16.41 22.56 2.58
C GLN A 44 15.80 21.17 2.41
N PHE A 45 14.54 21.08 1.98
CA PHE A 45 13.90 19.84 1.55
C PHE A 45 13.89 19.79 0.02
N MET A 46 14.62 18.83 -0.58
CA MET A 46 14.86 18.80 -2.02
C MET A 46 14.15 17.60 -2.66
N ILE A 47 13.30 17.87 -3.66
CA ILE A 47 12.57 16.91 -4.49
C ILE A 47 13.08 17.02 -5.93
N ARG A 48 13.23 15.90 -6.65
CA ARG A 48 13.78 15.87 -8.03
C ARG A 48 12.75 15.50 -9.10
N SER A 49 11.59 14.98 -8.72
CA SER A 49 10.57 14.49 -9.63
C SER A 49 9.23 15.18 -9.40
N TYR A 50 8.43 15.32 -10.45
CA TYR A 50 7.02 15.65 -10.34
C TYR A 50 6.25 14.37 -10.07
N GLU A 51 5.53 14.33 -8.96
CA GLU A 51 4.74 13.18 -8.56
C GLU A 51 3.38 13.68 -8.05
N LEU A 52 2.34 12.86 -8.19
CA LEU A 52 1.01 13.17 -7.69
C LEU A 52 0.33 11.89 -7.15
N GLY A 53 -0.43 12.06 -6.08
CA GLY A 53 -1.23 10.99 -5.50
C GLY A 53 -2.44 11.52 -4.76
N VAL A 54 -3.32 10.59 -4.38
CA VAL A 54 -4.50 10.84 -3.55
C VAL A 54 -4.35 10.12 -2.22
N MET A 55 -4.78 10.78 -1.15
CA MET A 55 -4.75 10.24 0.21
C MET A 55 -6.17 9.97 0.69
N PHE A 56 -6.40 8.77 1.20
CA PHE A 56 -7.60 8.34 1.90
C PHE A 56 -7.33 8.45 3.40
N LEU A 57 -8.01 9.38 4.05
CA LEU A 57 -7.87 9.68 5.47
C LEU A 57 -9.26 9.71 6.09
N PRO A 58 -9.59 8.87 7.10
CA PRO A 58 -10.95 8.75 7.58
C PRO A 58 -11.61 10.07 8.03
N PRO A 59 -10.92 10.98 8.75
CA PRO A 59 -11.42 12.33 9.03
C PRO A 59 -11.89 13.17 7.83
N VAL A 60 -11.40 12.89 6.62
CA VAL A 60 -11.69 13.66 5.39
C VAL A 60 -12.82 13.01 4.57
N LEU A 61 -13.03 11.70 4.73
CA LEU A 61 -14.06 10.96 3.98
C LEU A 61 -15.48 11.24 4.47
N GLY A 62 -15.62 11.79 5.68
CA GLY A 62 -16.89 12.23 6.24
C GLY A 62 -16.91 12.06 7.75
N ARG A 63 -17.86 12.74 8.41
CA ARG A 63 -18.23 12.44 9.80
C ARG A 63 -19.67 11.99 9.82
N GLU A 64 -19.95 10.95 10.59
CA GLU A 64 -21.33 10.61 10.90
C GLU A 64 -22.00 11.74 11.69
N LYS A 65 -23.34 11.74 11.71
CA LYS A 65 -24.14 12.75 12.44
C LYS A 65 -23.85 12.77 13.94
N ASP A 66 -23.32 11.67 14.48
CA ASP A 66 -22.92 11.49 15.88
C ASP A 66 -21.44 11.86 16.15
N GLY A 67 -20.67 12.23 15.12
CA GLY A 67 -19.25 12.56 15.22
C GLY A 67 -18.30 11.36 15.09
N THR A 68 -18.81 10.15 14.87
CA THR A 68 -18.01 8.95 14.66
C THR A 68 -17.28 9.02 13.31
N LEU A 69 -16.00 8.62 13.30
CA LEU A 69 -15.19 8.56 12.09
C LEU A 69 -15.42 7.23 11.36
N PRO A 70 -15.43 7.24 10.02
CA PRO A 70 -15.50 6.00 9.27
C PRO A 70 -14.25 5.15 9.53
N ARG A 71 -14.37 3.83 9.41
CA ARG A 71 -13.22 2.91 9.38
C ARG A 71 -12.83 2.65 7.94
N LEU A 72 -11.53 2.65 7.67
CA LEU A 72 -11.00 2.31 6.36
C LEU A 72 -10.52 0.86 6.39
N VAL A 73 -10.98 0.03 5.47
CA VAL A 73 -10.60 -1.39 5.41
C VAL A 73 -10.22 -1.79 3.99
N THR A 74 -9.41 -2.84 3.85
CA THR A 74 -9.03 -3.39 2.56
C THR A 74 -10.06 -4.43 2.11
N ILE A 75 -10.50 -4.37 0.85
CA ILE A 75 -11.42 -5.38 0.29
C ILE A 75 -10.78 -6.78 0.37
N GLY A 76 -11.58 -7.78 0.75
CA GLY A 76 -11.12 -9.16 0.89
C GLY A 76 -10.23 -9.42 2.10
N SER A 77 -10.15 -8.45 3.03
CA SER A 77 -9.46 -8.64 4.30
C SER A 77 -10.41 -9.15 5.39
N ARG A 78 -9.84 -9.78 6.43
CA ARG A 78 -10.61 -10.21 7.61
C ARG A 78 -11.36 -9.06 8.27
N ALA A 79 -10.75 -7.87 8.30
CA ALA A 79 -11.43 -6.67 8.80
C ALA A 79 -12.69 -6.34 7.97
N ALA A 80 -12.61 -6.41 6.63
CA ALA A 80 -13.78 -6.20 5.78
C ALA A 80 -14.89 -7.24 6.03
N ASP A 81 -14.53 -8.51 6.23
CA ASP A 81 -15.50 -9.55 6.57
C ASP A 81 -16.17 -9.30 7.93
N HIS A 82 -15.39 -8.91 8.95
CA HIS A 82 -15.89 -8.62 10.29
C HIS A 82 -16.89 -7.45 10.31
N PHE A 83 -16.64 -6.42 9.50
CA PHE A 83 -17.53 -5.26 9.41
C PHE A 83 -18.63 -5.37 8.35
N SER A 84 -18.65 -6.44 7.54
CA SER A 84 -19.68 -6.69 6.53
C SER A 84 -21.07 -6.96 7.12
N VAL A 85 -21.14 -7.33 8.41
CA VAL A 85 -22.39 -7.52 9.14
C VAL A 85 -22.86 -6.16 9.67
N ALA A 86 -23.95 -5.65 9.08
CA ALA A 86 -24.58 -4.41 9.51
C ALA A 86 -25.24 -4.59 10.89
N VAL A 87 -24.46 -4.40 11.94
CA VAL A 87 -24.93 -4.34 13.33
C VAL A 87 -25.26 -2.87 13.66
N PRO A 88 -26.41 -2.57 14.28
CA PRO A 88 -26.72 -1.24 14.76
C PRO A 88 -25.62 -0.73 15.72
N GLY A 89 -25.00 0.41 15.39
CA GLY A 89 -23.92 1.01 16.17
C GLY A 89 -22.50 0.75 15.66
N ASN A 90 -22.33 -0.03 14.58
CA ASN A 90 -21.03 -0.10 13.89
C ASN A 90 -20.77 1.19 13.10
N PRO A 91 -19.53 1.70 13.10
CA PRO A 91 -19.15 2.85 12.29
C PRO A 91 -19.27 2.53 10.80
N ILE A 92 -19.57 3.53 9.97
CA ILE A 92 -19.47 3.42 8.51
C ILE A 92 -18.10 2.86 8.13
N VAL A 93 -18.09 1.88 7.24
CA VAL A 93 -16.87 1.23 6.75
C VAL A 93 -16.66 1.58 5.28
N GLU A 94 -15.54 2.23 5.01
CA GLU A 94 -15.07 2.56 3.66
C GLU A 94 -14.07 1.49 3.20
N SER A 95 -14.39 0.83 2.11
CA SER A 95 -13.58 -0.29 1.60
C SER A 95 -12.69 0.16 0.45
N LEU A 96 -11.37 0.02 0.61
CA LEU A 96 -10.39 0.31 -0.43
C LEU A 96 -9.97 -0.94 -1.20
N PRO A 97 -9.99 -0.89 -2.54
CA PRO A 97 -9.53 -2.00 -3.39
C PRO A 97 -8.00 -1.98 -3.52
N LEU A 98 -7.28 -2.21 -2.42
CA LEU A 98 -5.82 -2.37 -2.52
C LEU A 98 -5.50 -3.65 -3.32
N PRO A 99 -4.57 -3.61 -4.28
CA PRO A 99 -4.37 -4.68 -5.26
C PRO A 99 -3.52 -5.85 -4.74
N TYR A 100 -3.48 -6.07 -3.42
CA TYR A 100 -2.69 -7.11 -2.77
C TYR A 100 -3.40 -7.63 -1.52
N ASN A 101 -3.14 -8.90 -1.21
CA ASN A 101 -3.75 -9.60 -0.08
C ASN A 101 -3.16 -9.18 1.26
N PHE A 102 -3.94 -9.39 2.32
CA PHE A 102 -3.52 -9.20 3.71
C PHE A 102 -3.68 -10.49 4.53
N PRO A 103 -2.74 -10.77 5.47
CA PRO A 103 -1.49 -10.06 5.72
C PRO A 103 -0.47 -10.23 4.57
N LEU A 104 0.49 -9.30 4.47
CA LEU A 104 1.58 -9.40 3.50
C LEU A 104 2.47 -10.61 3.83
N THR A 105 2.92 -11.32 2.79
CA THR A 105 3.85 -12.45 2.93
C THR A 105 5.29 -11.96 2.85
N THR A 106 6.11 -12.27 3.85
CA THR A 106 7.54 -11.97 3.83
C THR A 106 8.29 -12.93 2.90
N TYR A 107 9.32 -12.44 2.25
CA TYR A 107 10.23 -13.26 1.44
C TYR A 107 10.92 -14.31 2.30
N ASP A 108 11.14 -15.52 1.75
CA ASP A 108 12.10 -16.49 2.26
C ASP A 108 13.50 -16.12 1.74
N PRO A 109 14.40 -15.57 2.57
CA PRO A 109 15.71 -15.10 2.11
C PRO A 109 16.63 -16.21 1.57
N LYS A 110 16.24 -17.49 1.73
CA LYS A 110 16.98 -18.63 1.14
C LYS A 110 16.53 -18.96 -0.28
N LYS A 111 15.38 -18.45 -0.73
CA LYS A 111 14.74 -18.84 -2.00
C LYS A 111 14.32 -17.65 -2.85
N ASP A 112 13.86 -16.59 -2.20
CA ASP A 112 13.30 -15.41 -2.83
C ASP A 112 14.35 -14.31 -2.94
N GLU A 113 14.24 -13.56 -4.02
CA GLU A 113 15.05 -12.38 -4.28
C GLU A 113 14.19 -11.31 -4.96
N PRO A 114 14.49 -10.02 -4.74
CA PRO A 114 13.80 -8.97 -5.47
C PRO A 114 14.10 -9.08 -6.98
N TRP A 115 13.13 -8.68 -7.80
CA TRP A 115 13.38 -8.49 -9.22
C TRP A 115 14.40 -7.36 -9.43
N VAL A 116 15.47 -7.68 -10.17
CA VAL A 116 16.52 -6.75 -10.58
C VAL A 116 16.63 -6.86 -12.09
N TRP A 117 16.29 -5.77 -12.78
CA TRP A 117 16.03 -5.77 -14.22
C TRP A 117 17.29 -5.84 -15.08
N ASP A 118 18.48 -5.64 -14.52
CA ASP A 118 19.76 -5.69 -15.24
C ASP A 118 20.54 -6.97 -14.94
N LEU A 119 19.94 -7.95 -14.26
CA LEU A 119 20.54 -9.27 -14.03
C LEU A 119 20.00 -10.31 -15.01
N VAL A 120 20.87 -11.20 -15.47
CA VAL A 120 20.51 -12.38 -16.27
C VAL A 120 19.71 -13.37 -15.41
N ARG A 121 18.62 -13.91 -15.96
CA ARG A 121 17.85 -15.02 -15.39
C ARG A 121 17.79 -16.17 -16.39
N GLU A 122 18.49 -17.25 -16.11
CA GLU A 122 18.59 -18.42 -17.00
C GLU A 122 17.41 -19.40 -16.85
N SER A 123 16.66 -19.31 -15.76
CA SER A 123 15.45 -20.11 -15.56
C SER A 123 14.36 -19.68 -16.54
N PRO A 124 13.69 -20.61 -17.25
CA PRO A 124 12.58 -20.28 -18.13
C PRO A 124 11.41 -19.65 -17.37
N ASP A 125 10.82 -18.60 -17.94
CA ASP A 125 9.59 -17.99 -17.47
C ASP A 125 8.35 -18.83 -17.85
N ILE A 126 7.16 -18.31 -17.55
CA ILE A 126 5.88 -18.97 -17.85
C ILE A 126 5.62 -19.18 -19.36
N PHE A 127 6.40 -18.55 -20.23
CA PHE A 127 6.35 -18.68 -21.68
C PHE A 127 7.53 -19.49 -22.25
N GLY A 128 8.40 -20.01 -21.39
CA GLY A 128 9.58 -20.79 -21.77
C GLY A 128 10.79 -19.95 -22.19
N ASN A 129 10.78 -18.64 -21.95
CA ASN A 129 11.89 -17.75 -22.30
C ASN A 129 12.79 -17.45 -21.10
N VAL A 130 14.06 -17.14 -21.37
CA VAL A 130 15.00 -16.64 -20.37
C VAL A 130 15.09 -15.12 -20.41
N TYR A 131 15.52 -14.49 -19.32
CA TYR A 131 15.71 -13.04 -19.28
C TYR A 131 17.19 -12.69 -19.44
N ILE A 132 17.55 -12.15 -20.60
CA ILE A 132 18.91 -11.67 -20.90
C ILE A 132 18.78 -10.19 -21.26
N PRO A 133 19.14 -9.25 -20.37
CA PRO A 133 19.11 -7.83 -20.68
C PRO A 133 20.09 -7.50 -21.81
N HIS A 134 19.72 -6.54 -22.66
CA HIS A 134 20.52 -6.07 -23.79
C HIS A 134 21.58 -5.05 -23.39
#